data_AF-A0A399WFK7-F1
#
_entry.id   AF-A0A399WFK7-F1
#
_cell.length_a   1.000
_cell.length_b   1.000
_cell.length_c   1.000
_cell.angle_alpha   90.00
_cell.angle_beta   90.00
_cell.angle_gamma   90.00
#
_symmetry.space_group_name_H-M   'P 1'
#
loop_
_entity.id
_entity.type
_entity.pdbx_description
1 polymer ?
#
loop_
_entity_poly.entity_id
_entity_poly.type
_entity_poly.pdbx_seq_one_letter_code
_entity_poly.pdbx_strand_id
1 'polypeptide(L)'
;MKKVILGVIAVAVVATGAIIGISQVRGQKDGRSFMGMKHGRGMGIGINLRALNLTEDQNAKVKAIFDASRETMKPLMDDMRANHQKLAELNKVVFDEGATRQLANEQAAIMAKMIVERERTKSQIWAVLTEEQKAKATEMRSVKRERKMGHKLEKTDAKTPQE
;
A
#
# COMPACT_ATOMS: atom_id res chain seq x y z
N MET A 1 -48.06 -24.54 1.59
CA MET A 1 -47.31 -25.45 2.51
C MET A 1 -46.22 -26.17 1.74
N LYS A 2 -45.07 -26.40 2.40
CA LYS A 2 -43.85 -27.16 1.97
C LYS A 2 -42.78 -26.33 1.25
N LYS A 3 -41.48 -26.37 1.55
CA LYS A 3 -40.62 -26.75 2.71
C LYS A 3 -39.20 -26.26 2.31
N VAL A 4 -38.43 -25.70 3.23
CA VAL A 4 -37.04 -25.21 3.05
C VAL A 4 -36.05 -26.32 3.33
N ILE A 5 -35.03 -26.56 2.47
CA ILE A 5 -33.76 -27.29 2.74
C ILE A 5 -32.70 -26.77 1.73
N LEU A 6 -31.76 -25.90 2.15
CA LEU A 6 -30.37 -26.16 2.60
C LEU A 6 -29.42 -26.66 1.50
N GLY A 7 -28.36 -25.88 1.28
CA GLY A 7 -27.36 -26.10 0.24
C GLY A 7 -26.16 -26.95 0.64
N VAL A 8 -25.30 -27.19 -0.34
CA VAL A 8 -23.91 -27.63 -0.19
C VAL A 8 -23.12 -27.04 -1.37
N ILE A 9 -22.27 -26.05 -1.10
CA ILE A 9 -21.22 -25.61 -2.04
C ILE A 9 -20.06 -26.59 -1.85
N ALA A 10 -19.89 -27.50 -2.81
CA ALA A 10 -18.75 -28.39 -2.85
C ALA A 10 -17.52 -27.62 -3.37
N VAL A 11 -16.62 -27.24 -2.47
CA VAL A 11 -15.28 -26.77 -2.84
C VAL A 11 -14.37 -27.99 -2.96
N ALA A 12 -14.07 -28.38 -4.20
CA ALA A 12 -13.08 -29.40 -4.48
C ALA A 12 -11.67 -28.81 -4.33
N VAL A 13 -10.99 -29.12 -3.23
CA VAL A 13 -9.55 -28.88 -3.05
C VAL A 13 -8.81 -30.09 -3.61
N VAL A 14 -8.21 -29.93 -4.80
CA VAL A 14 -7.26 -30.91 -5.32
C VAL A 14 -5.88 -30.52 -4.83
N ALA A 15 -5.36 -31.31 -3.89
CA ALA A 15 -3.97 -31.28 -3.46
C ALA A 15 -3.12 -32.14 -4.41
N THR A 16 -1.99 -31.61 -4.87
CA THR A 16 -0.86 -32.42 -5.34
C THR A 16 0.42 -31.64 -5.09
N GLY A 17 1.28 -32.22 -4.25
CA GLY A 17 2.57 -31.66 -3.86
C GLY A 17 3.70 -32.06 -4.81
N ALA A 18 4.77 -31.28 -4.76
CA ALA A 18 6.11 -31.71 -5.14
C ALA A 18 7.12 -31.08 -4.16
N ILE A 19 7.77 -31.94 -3.38
CA ILE A 19 8.86 -31.64 -2.44
C ILE A 19 10.16 -32.00 -3.16
N ILE A 20 11.07 -31.05 -3.43
CA ILE A 20 12.56 -31.17 -3.47
C ILE A 20 13.11 -29.71 -3.51
N GLY A 21 14.12 -29.23 -2.78
CA GLY A 21 14.99 -29.76 -1.74
C GLY A 21 15.79 -28.57 -1.17
N ILE A 22 15.82 -28.42 0.15
CA ILE A 22 16.59 -27.35 0.82
C ILE A 22 17.98 -27.90 1.12
N SER A 23 18.97 -27.53 0.29
CA SER A 23 20.38 -27.68 0.61
C SER A 23 20.78 -26.70 1.71
N GLN A 24 21.35 -27.24 2.77
CA GLN A 24 21.85 -26.55 3.95
C GLN A 24 22.94 -25.52 3.59
N VAL A 25 22.74 -24.25 3.94
CA VAL A 25 23.84 -23.32 4.19
C VAL A 25 23.72 -22.82 5.62
N ARG A 26 24.57 -23.40 6.46
CA ARG A 26 24.77 -23.03 7.86
C ARG A 26 25.69 -21.81 7.90
N GLY A 27 25.09 -20.62 7.86
CA GLY A 27 25.77 -19.33 8.03
C GLY A 27 25.61 -18.81 9.46
N GLN A 28 26.67 -19.00 10.23
CA GLN A 28 27.12 -18.28 11.44
C GLN A 28 26.25 -17.12 11.98
N LYS A 29 25.88 -17.25 13.26
CA LYS A 29 25.32 -16.19 14.10
C LYS A 29 26.34 -15.07 14.29
N ASP A 30 26.06 -13.90 13.71
CA ASP A 30 26.60 -12.63 14.18
C ASP A 30 25.46 -11.79 14.77
N GLY A 31 25.50 -11.63 16.09
CA GLY A 31 24.59 -10.80 16.87
C GLY A 31 24.81 -9.31 16.63
N ARG A 32 24.42 -8.82 15.44
CA ARG A 32 24.24 -7.40 15.20
C ARG A 32 22.79 -7.01 15.51
N SER A 33 22.65 -6.21 16.57
CA SER A 33 21.47 -5.44 16.93
C SER A 33 20.64 -5.04 15.71
N PHE A 34 19.38 -5.48 15.68
CA PHE A 34 18.36 -5.09 14.68
C PHE A 34 17.90 -3.63 14.85
N MET A 35 18.80 -2.73 15.24
CA MET A 35 18.53 -1.31 15.45
C MET A 35 18.74 -0.59 14.11
N GLY A 36 17.76 -0.72 13.21
CA GLY A 36 17.90 -0.13 11.88
C GLY A 36 16.75 -0.31 10.90
N MET A 37 15.58 -0.85 11.31
CA MET A 37 14.39 -0.84 10.46
C MET A 37 13.77 0.57 10.44
N LYS A 38 14.52 1.50 9.85
CA LYS A 38 14.14 2.86 9.53
C LYS A 38 12.77 2.81 8.85
N HIS A 39 11.77 3.35 9.54
CA HIS A 39 10.37 3.49 9.11
C HIS A 39 10.13 3.11 7.65
N GLY A 40 9.78 1.84 7.43
CA GLY A 40 9.13 1.46 6.20
C GLY A 40 7.89 2.33 6.12
N ARG A 41 7.93 3.35 5.26
CA ARG A 41 6.72 3.90 4.63
C ARG A 41 6.14 2.71 3.87
N GLY A 42 5.46 1.82 4.60
CA GLY A 42 4.67 0.76 4.00
C GLY A 42 3.77 1.41 2.97
N MET A 43 3.51 0.70 1.87
CA MET A 43 2.54 1.09 0.86
C MET A 43 1.36 1.76 1.56
N GLY A 44 1.30 3.09 1.44
CA GLY A 44 0.47 3.94 2.30
C GLY A 44 -0.98 3.82 1.90
N ILE A 45 -1.61 2.67 2.14
CA ILE A 45 -2.99 2.39 1.77
C ILE A 45 -4.01 3.15 2.63
N GLY A 46 -3.54 3.98 3.57
CA GLY A 46 -4.41 4.85 4.37
C GLY A 46 -5.36 4.09 5.32
N ILE A 47 -5.17 2.79 5.51
CA ILE A 47 -5.89 1.97 6.50
C ILE A 47 -4.88 1.61 7.60
N ASN A 48 -5.21 1.93 8.86
CA ASN A 48 -4.43 1.48 10.00
C ASN A 48 -4.88 0.08 10.43
N LEU A 49 -4.44 -0.94 9.69
CA LEU A 49 -4.87 -2.32 9.90
C LEU A 49 -4.52 -2.86 11.30
N ARG A 50 -3.44 -2.37 11.92
CA ARG A 50 -3.04 -2.76 13.28
C ARG A 50 -4.09 -2.39 14.33
N ALA A 51 -4.93 -1.39 14.07
CA ALA A 51 -5.95 -0.94 15.02
C ALA A 51 -7.31 -1.63 14.84
N LEU A 52 -7.45 -2.49 13.82
CA LEU A 52 -8.71 -3.17 13.50
C LEU A 52 -8.84 -4.55 14.14
N ASN A 53 -7.84 -4.99 14.92
CA ASN A 53 -7.85 -6.30 15.60
C ASN A 53 -8.23 -7.43 14.64
N LEU A 54 -7.50 -7.53 13.52
CA LEU A 54 -7.76 -8.55 12.50
C LEU A 54 -7.52 -9.95 13.07
N THR A 55 -8.36 -10.91 12.69
CA THR A 55 -8.12 -12.33 13.00
C THR A 55 -6.89 -12.84 12.24
N GLU A 56 -6.37 -14.01 12.63
CA GLU A 56 -5.23 -14.64 11.94
C GLU A 56 -5.52 -14.87 10.46
N ASP A 57 -6.70 -15.40 10.13
CA ASP A 57 -7.15 -15.61 8.75
C ASP A 57 -7.26 -14.29 7.95
N GLN A 58 -7.77 -13.23 8.58
CA GLN A 58 -7.84 -11.91 7.94
C GLN A 58 -6.43 -11.35 7.70
N ASN A 59 -5.51 -11.49 8.65
CA ASN A 59 -4.13 -11.07 8.50
C ASN A 59 -3.43 -11.82 7.35
N ALA A 60 -3.63 -13.13 7.24
CA ALA A 60 -3.07 -13.92 6.15
C ALA A 60 -3.57 -13.45 4.78
N LYS A 61 -4.89 -13.22 4.64
CA LYS A 61 -5.50 -12.70 3.40
C LYS A 61 -4.98 -11.30 3.04
N VAL A 62 -4.91 -10.41 4.03
CA VAL A 62 -4.40 -9.04 3.85
C VAL A 62 -2.94 -9.05 3.44
N LYS A 63 -2.12 -9.93 4.04
CA LYS A 63 -0.72 -10.11 3.64
C LYS A 63 -0.60 -10.57 2.19
N ALA A 64 -1.37 -11.57 1.77
CA ALA A 64 -1.36 -12.04 0.38
C ALA A 64 -1.76 -10.94 -0.61
N ILE A 65 -2.77 -10.13 -0.27
CA ILE A 65 -3.17 -8.96 -1.07
C ILE A 65 -2.01 -7.96 -1.20
N PHE A 66 -1.29 -7.67 -0.12
CA PHE A 66 -0.14 -6.78 -0.17
C PHE A 66 1.03 -7.32 -0.98
N ASP A 67 1.33 -8.61 -0.86
CA ASP A 67 2.43 -9.24 -1.59
C ASP A 67 2.15 -9.19 -3.09
N ALA A 68 0.93 -9.54 -3.53
CA ALA A 68 0.50 -9.41 -4.92
C ALA A 68 0.53 -7.94 -5.41
N SER A 69 0.02 -7.00 -4.60
CA SER A 69 0.07 -5.57 -4.92
C SER A 69 1.50 -5.05 -5.07
N ARG A 70 2.44 -5.56 -4.27
CA ARG A 70 3.86 -5.19 -4.33
C ARG A 70 4.51 -5.67 -5.62
N GLU A 71 4.18 -6.87 -6.09
CA GLU A 71 4.66 -7.39 -7.37
C GLU A 71 4.19 -6.51 -8.53
N THR A 72 2.91 -6.11 -8.54
CA THR A 72 2.36 -5.20 -9.55
C THR A 72 2.92 -3.77 -9.44
N MET A 73 3.20 -3.29 -8.22
CA MET A 73 3.76 -1.94 -8.01
C MET A 73 5.23 -1.78 -8.30
N LYS A 74 6.02 -2.83 -8.16
CA LYS A 74 7.47 -2.77 -8.39
C LYS A 74 7.83 -2.14 -9.75
N PRO A 75 7.33 -2.63 -10.90
CA PRO A 75 7.68 -2.06 -12.20
C PRO A 75 7.26 -0.59 -12.33
N LEU A 76 6.07 -0.20 -11.83
CA LEU A 76 5.63 1.20 -11.89
C LEU A 76 6.51 2.14 -11.05
N MET A 77 7.03 1.65 -9.92
CA MET A 77 7.97 2.42 -9.09
C MET A 77 9.33 2.57 -9.77
N ASP A 78 9.77 1.53 -10.48
CA ASP A 78 11.01 1.56 -11.25
C ASP A 78 10.86 2.53 -12.45
N ASP A 79 9.74 2.49 -13.17
CA ASP A 79 9.41 3.43 -14.26
C ASP A 79 9.36 4.88 -13.75
N MET A 80 8.71 5.12 -12.60
CA MET A 80 8.63 6.44 -11.98
C MET A 80 10.03 6.96 -11.61
N ARG A 81 10.89 6.10 -11.03
CA ARG A 81 12.26 6.47 -10.69
C ARG A 81 13.06 6.83 -11.95
N ALA A 82 12.94 6.03 -13.02
CA ALA A 82 13.62 6.30 -14.27
C ALA A 82 13.14 7.63 -14.91
N ASN A 83 11.84 7.90 -14.88
CA ASN A 83 11.28 9.18 -15.35
C ASN A 83 11.81 10.38 -14.55
N HIS A 84 11.86 10.28 -13.21
CA HIS A 84 12.46 11.33 -12.36
C HIS A 84 13.94 11.57 -12.68
N GLN A 85 14.71 10.53 -12.95
CA GLN A 85 16.11 10.66 -13.35
C GLN A 85 16.23 11.40 -14.68
N LYS A 86 15.43 11.04 -15.69
CA LYS A 86 15.41 11.74 -16.98
C LYS A 86 15.10 13.23 -16.83
N LEU A 87 14.09 13.58 -16.03
CA LEU A 87 13.73 14.98 -15.76
C LEU A 87 14.86 15.74 -15.05
N ALA A 88 15.53 15.10 -14.09
CA ALA A 88 16.64 15.72 -13.35
C ALA A 88 17.87 15.98 -14.24
N GLU A 89 18.08 15.17 -15.29
CA GLU A 89 19.17 15.35 -16.25
C GLU A 89 18.82 16.34 -17.37
N LEU A 90 17.57 16.35 -17.84
CA LEU A 90 17.14 17.08 -19.05
C LEU A 90 17.48 18.59 -19.02
N ASN A 91 17.19 19.26 -17.90
CA ASN A 91 17.24 20.73 -17.81
C ASN A 91 18.49 21.26 -17.10
N LYS A 92 19.58 20.49 -17.05
CA LYS A 92 20.82 20.90 -16.35
C LYS A 92 21.58 22.02 -17.04
N VAL A 93 21.44 22.16 -18.36
CA VAL A 93 22.23 23.12 -19.17
C VAL A 93 21.31 24.16 -19.82
N VAL A 94 20.30 23.70 -20.54
CA VAL A 94 19.27 24.54 -21.18
C VAL A 94 17.91 23.95 -20.88
N PHE A 95 16.92 24.80 -20.65
CA PHE A 95 15.55 24.36 -20.45
C PHE A 95 14.93 23.93 -21.79
N ASP A 96 14.42 22.70 -21.84
CA ASP A 96 13.63 22.18 -22.95
C ASP A 96 12.18 21.95 -22.48
N GLU A 97 11.29 22.88 -22.83
CA GLU A 97 9.88 22.81 -22.45
C GLU A 97 9.17 21.59 -23.07
N GLY A 98 9.48 21.27 -24.33
CA GLY A 98 8.83 20.19 -25.06
C GLY A 98 9.13 18.84 -24.45
N ALA A 99 10.41 18.55 -24.22
CA ALA A 99 10.86 17.34 -23.56
C ALA A 99 10.40 17.28 -22.09
N THR A 100 10.36 18.42 -21.39
CA THR A 100 9.81 18.50 -20.02
C THR A 100 8.34 18.11 -20.00
N ARG A 101 7.53 18.64 -20.93
CA ARG A 101 6.09 18.33 -21.04
C ARG A 101 5.87 16.87 -21.37
N GLN A 102 6.69 16.27 -22.24
CA GLN A 102 6.61 14.85 -22.55
C GLN A 102 6.84 13.99 -21.29
N LEU A 103 7.95 14.22 -20.57
CA LEU A 103 8.27 13.44 -19.37
C LEU A 103 7.23 13.66 -18.25
N ALA A 104 6.66 14.86 -18.14
CA ALA A 104 5.56 15.13 -17.21
C ALA A 104 4.29 14.32 -17.56
N ASN A 105 3.95 14.19 -18.85
CA ASN A 105 2.81 13.37 -19.29
C ASN A 105 3.06 11.87 -19.02
N GLU A 106 4.28 11.38 -19.25
CA GLU A 106 4.67 10.00 -18.89
C GLU A 106 4.52 9.77 -17.38
N GLN A 107 4.98 10.73 -16.57
CA GLN A 107 4.85 10.69 -15.12
C GLN A 107 3.38 10.61 -14.69
N ALA A 108 2.52 11.44 -15.27
CA ALA A 108 1.08 11.44 -14.99
C ALA A 108 0.44 10.08 -15.29
N ALA A 109 0.81 9.45 -16.41
CA ALA A 109 0.32 8.11 -16.77
C ALA A 109 0.77 7.04 -15.77
N ILE A 110 2.03 7.06 -15.31
CA ILE A 110 2.52 6.12 -14.29
C ILE A 110 1.80 6.36 -12.96
N MET A 111 1.59 7.63 -12.57
CA MET A 111 0.84 7.98 -11.36
C MET A 111 -0.60 7.46 -11.41
N ALA A 112 -1.29 7.61 -12.54
CA ALA A 112 -2.64 7.11 -12.71
C ALA A 112 -2.71 5.59 -12.47
N LYS A 113 -1.80 4.82 -13.08
CA LYS A 113 -1.71 3.36 -12.87
C LYS A 113 -1.47 3.01 -11.39
N MET A 114 -0.54 3.70 -10.73
CA MET A 114 -0.28 3.49 -9.30
C MET A 114 -1.49 3.83 -8.41
N ILE A 115 -2.27 4.86 -8.75
CA ILE A 115 -3.49 5.21 -8.02
C ILE A 115 -4.51 4.09 -8.14
N VAL A 116 -4.77 3.61 -9.36
CA VAL A 116 -5.71 2.51 -9.61
C VAL A 116 -5.34 1.27 -8.80
N GLU A 117 -4.06 0.87 -8.81
CA GLU A 117 -3.62 -0.31 -8.07
C GLU A 117 -3.71 -0.14 -6.54
N ARG A 118 -3.43 1.06 -6.04
CA ARG A 118 -3.65 1.36 -4.61
C ARG A 118 -5.13 1.27 -4.23
N GLU A 119 -6.03 1.82 -5.04
CA GLU A 119 -7.47 1.75 -4.75
C GLU A 119 -8.01 0.32 -4.89
N ARG A 120 -7.52 -0.47 -5.86
CA ARG A 120 -7.84 -1.89 -5.96
C ARG A 120 -7.40 -2.66 -4.71
N THR A 121 -6.18 -2.45 -4.27
CA THR A 121 -5.63 -3.07 -3.05
C THR A 121 -6.47 -2.70 -1.83
N LYS A 122 -6.84 -1.42 -1.68
CA LYS A 122 -7.71 -0.96 -0.58
C LYS A 122 -9.08 -1.63 -0.64
N SER A 123 -9.69 -1.73 -1.82
CA SER A 123 -10.99 -2.38 -2.02
C SER A 123 -10.95 -3.85 -1.62
N GLN A 124 -9.92 -4.60 -2.05
CA GLN A 124 -9.73 -6.00 -1.68
C GLN A 124 -9.56 -6.18 -0.17
N ILE A 125 -8.78 -5.32 0.48
CA ILE A 125 -8.62 -5.33 1.94
C ILE A 125 -9.95 -5.01 2.63
N TRP A 126 -10.71 -4.04 2.13
CA TRP A 126 -12.01 -3.67 2.69
C TRP A 126 -13.01 -4.83 2.66
N ALA A 127 -12.96 -5.67 1.62
CA ALA A 127 -13.79 -6.85 1.50
C ALA A 127 -13.46 -7.96 2.52
N VAL A 128 -12.25 -7.95 3.11
CA VAL A 128 -11.84 -8.91 4.16
C VAL A 128 -12.36 -8.52 5.54
N LEU A 129 -12.70 -7.24 5.74
CA LEU A 129 -13.12 -6.70 7.04
C LEU A 129 -14.59 -7.02 7.34
N THR A 130 -14.90 -7.20 8.63
CA THR A 130 -16.29 -7.23 9.12
C THR A 130 -16.91 -5.84 9.11
N GLU A 131 -18.24 -5.74 9.18
CA GLU A 131 -18.94 -4.44 9.22
C GLU A 131 -18.50 -3.57 10.41
N GLU A 132 -18.28 -4.16 11.58
CA GLU A 132 -17.77 -3.46 12.76
C GLU A 132 -16.35 -2.91 12.53
N GLN A 133 -15.47 -3.70 11.90
CA GLN A 133 -14.12 -3.27 11.55
C GLN A 133 -14.13 -2.16 10.49
N LYS A 134 -15.06 -2.21 9.51
CA LYS A 134 -15.26 -1.16 8.52
C LYS A 134 -15.73 0.15 9.17
N ALA A 135 -16.67 0.08 10.12
CA ALA A 135 -17.12 1.23 10.88
C ALA A 135 -15.95 1.87 11.65
N LYS A 136 -15.19 1.06 12.40
CA LYS A 136 -14.01 1.52 13.13
C LYS A 136 -12.95 2.14 12.21
N ALA A 137 -12.69 1.53 11.05
CA ALA A 137 -11.74 2.05 10.08
C ALA A 137 -12.16 3.43 9.51
N THR A 138 -13.47 3.65 9.34
CA THR A 138 -14.04 4.91 8.86
C THR A 138 -13.92 6.02 9.91
N GLU A 139 -14.25 5.73 11.16
CA GLU A 139 -14.10 6.64 12.29
C GLU A 139 -12.62 7.05 12.50
N MET A 140 -11.70 6.09 12.46
CA MET A 140 -10.27 6.39 12.57
C MET A 140 -9.79 7.32 11.44
N ARG A 141 -10.38 7.22 10.24
CA ARG A 141 -10.05 8.09 9.11
C ARG A 141 -10.57 9.52 9.32
N SER A 142 -11.77 9.71 9.86
CA SER A 142 -12.29 11.05 10.16
C SER A 142 -11.47 11.74 11.25
N VAL A 143 -11.21 11.07 12.37
CA VAL A 143 -10.41 11.62 13.48
C VAL A 143 -9.01 12.02 13.01
N LYS A 144 -8.37 11.16 12.20
CA LYS A 144 -7.04 11.47 11.65
C LYS A 144 -7.07 12.68 10.71
N ARG A 145 -8.16 12.86 9.94
CA ARG A 145 -8.34 14.01 9.05
C ARG A 145 -8.51 15.28 9.87
N GLU A 146 -9.37 15.28 10.88
CA GLU A 146 -9.62 16.43 11.76
C GLU A 146 -8.36 16.86 12.50
N ARG A 147 -7.61 15.93 13.10
CA ARG A 147 -6.34 16.24 13.76
C ARG A 147 -5.32 16.88 12.81
N LYS A 148 -5.25 16.40 11.57
CA LYS A 148 -4.37 16.99 10.55
C LYS A 148 -4.79 18.40 10.18
N MET A 149 -6.09 18.67 10.10
CA MET A 149 -6.62 20.00 9.81
C MET A 149 -6.34 20.95 10.98
N GLY A 150 -6.57 20.52 12.23
CA GLY A 150 -6.27 21.31 13.43
C GLY A 150 -4.80 21.73 13.50
N HIS A 151 -3.86 20.79 13.31
CA HIS A 151 -2.43 21.12 13.26
C HIS A 151 -2.01 22.01 12.08
N LYS A 152 -2.80 22.04 11.00
CA LYS A 152 -2.53 22.93 9.86
C LYS A 152 -2.95 24.36 10.20
N LEU A 153 -4.12 24.53 10.84
CA LEU A 153 -4.64 25.82 11.30
C LEU A 153 -3.75 26.45 12.38
N GLU A 154 -3.36 25.66 13.40
CA GLU A 154 -2.45 26.11 14.46
C GLU A 154 -1.11 26.63 13.90
N LYS A 155 -0.58 25.98 12.86
CA LYS A 155 0.67 26.38 12.21
C LYS A 155 0.54 27.57 11.28
N THR A 156 -0.65 27.81 10.71
CA THR A 156 -0.90 29.03 9.91
C THR A 156 -1.04 30.23 10.83
N ASP A 157 -1.74 30.08 11.95
CA ASP A 157 -1.99 31.18 12.89
C ASP A 157 -0.70 31.59 13.62
N ALA A 158 0.16 30.63 13.98
CA ALA A 158 1.47 30.91 14.58
C ALA A 158 2.50 31.54 13.61
N LYS A 159 2.22 31.58 12.30
CA LYS A 159 3.12 32.14 11.27
C LYS A 159 2.67 33.50 10.73
N THR A 160 1.49 33.98 11.09
CA THR A 160 1.03 35.32 10.74
C THR A 160 1.68 36.30 11.73
N PRO A 161 2.57 37.22 11.31
CA PRO A 161 3.03 38.30 12.17
C PRO A 161 1.80 39.09 12.63
N GLN A 162 1.69 39.35 13.94
CA GLN A 162 0.73 40.35 14.41
C GLN A 162 1.25 41.71 13.93
N GLU A 163 0.55 42.31 12.97
CA GLU A 163 0.78 43.70 12.54
C GLU A 163 0.47 44.69 13.66
#